data_AF-U1PPH7-F1
#
_entry.id   AF-U1PPH7-F1
#
_cell.length_a   1.000
_cell.length_b   1.000
_cell.length_c   1.000
_cell.angle_alpha   90.00
_cell.angle_beta   90.00
_cell.angle_gamma   90.00
#
_symmetry.space_group_name_H-M   'P 1'
#
loop_
_entity.id
_entity.type
_entity.pdbx_description
1 polymer ?
#
loop_
_entity_poly.entity_id
_entity_poly.type
_entity_poly.pdbx_seq_one_letter_code
_entity_poly.pdbx_strand_id
1 'polypeptide(L)' 'MYTYRLQTALTLYRSGTLSLSEAASHAGRSRETFITTLQRHGIPIREHIDLPQQHHAG' A
#
# COMPACT_ATOMS: atom_id res chain seq x y z
N MET A 1 2.36 7.91 -18.06
CA MET A 1 1.19 7.66 -17.18
C MET A 1 1.63 6.99 -15.88
N TYR A 2 2.12 7.77 -14.91
CA TYR A 2 2.62 7.27 -13.62
C TYR A 2 1.48 7.10 -12.57
N THR A 3 0.29 7.61 -12.89
CA THR A 3 -0.88 7.70 -11.99
C THR A 3 -1.71 6.41 -11.90
N TYR A 4 -1.63 5.53 -12.89
CA TYR A 4 -2.45 4.30 -12.94
C TYR A 4 -2.05 3.27 -11.88
N ARG A 5 -0.73 3.03 -11.73
CA ARG A 5 -0.22 2.11 -10.70
C ARG A 5 -0.49 2.60 -9.29
N LEU A 6 -0.44 3.92 -9.09
CA LEU A 6 -0.76 4.52 -7.80
C LEU A 6 -2.24 4.36 -7.45
N GLN A 7 -3.16 4.67 -8.37
CA GLN A 7 -4.60 4.44 -8.13
C GLN A 7 -4.92 2.97 -7.86
N THR A 8 -4.27 2.06 -8.58
CA THR A 8 -4.42 0.62 -8.37
C THR A 8 -3.95 0.20 -6.98
N ALA A 9 -2.75 0.64 -6.56
CA ALA A 9 -2.21 0.39 -5.23
C ALA A 9 -3.12 0.95 -4.12
N LEU A 10 -3.66 2.16 -4.29
CA LEU A 10 -4.60 2.77 -3.34
C LEU A 10 -5.90 1.97 -3.23
N THR A 11 -6.43 1.48 -4.35
CA THR A 11 -7.67 0.68 -4.38
C THR A 11 -7.47 -0.66 -3.69
N LEU A 12 -6.34 -1.33 -3.95
CA LEU A 12 -5.99 -2.61 -3.33
C LEU A 12 -5.73 -2.47 -1.83
N TYR A 13 -5.03 -1.42 -1.41
CA TYR A 13 -4.82 -1.09 0.01
C TYR A 13 -6.15 -0.78 0.71
N ARG A 14 -7.03 0.00 0.07
CA ARG A 14 -8.35 0.33 0.61
C ARG A 14 -9.24 -0.91 0.76
N SER A 15 -9.10 -1.88 -0.14
CA SER A 15 -9.83 -3.15 -0.11
C SER A 15 -9.27 -4.14 0.92
N GLY A 16 -8.11 -3.85 1.51
CA GLY A 16 -7.40 -4.77 2.41
C GLY A 16 -6.74 -5.94 1.69
N THR A 17 -6.62 -5.86 0.36
CA THR A 17 -6.00 -6.91 -0.46
C THR A 17 -4.48 -6.88 -0.36
N LEU A 18 -3.89 -5.69 -0.25
CA LEU A 18 -2.45 -5.50 -0.11
C LEU A 18 -2.12 -4.79 1.20
N SER A 19 -1.05 -5.24 1.85
CA SER A 19 -0.45 -4.51 2.96
C SER A 19 0.24 -3.23 2.47
N LEU A 20 0.52 -2.32 3.39
CA LEU A 20 1.14 -1.03 3.09
C LEU A 20 2.46 -1.18 2.30
N SER A 21 3.28 -2.16 2.67
CA SER A 21 4.54 -2.50 2.00
C SER A 21 4.34 -2.99 0.56
N GLU A 22 3.32 -3.82 0.32
CA GLU A 22 3.03 -4.37 -1.00
C GLU A 22 2.41 -3.31 -1.91
N ALA A 23 1.50 -2.50 -1.39
CA ALA A 23 0.90 -1.38 -2.13
C ALA A 23 1.95 -0.33 -2.51
N ALA A 24 2.89 -0.01 -1.61
CA ALA A 24 4.01 0.87 -1.91
C ALA A 24 4.92 0.29 -3.00
N SER A 25 5.28 -0.99 -2.89
CA SER A 25 6.09 -1.70 -3.88
C SER A 25 5.40 -1.76 -5.25
N HIS A 26 4.08 -1.99 -5.26
CA HIS A 26 3.26 -1.98 -6.47
C HIS A 26 3.19 -0.60 -7.13
N ALA A 27 3.14 0.46 -6.31
CA ALA A 27 3.23 1.84 -6.76
C ALA A 27 4.65 2.25 -7.20
N GLY A 28 5.66 1.39 -7.00
CA GLY A 28 7.07 1.68 -7.28
C GLY A 28 7.65 2.77 -6.38
N ARG A 29 7.13 2.88 -5.15
CA ARG A 29 7.49 3.93 -4.19
C ARG A 29 7.82 3.34 -2.83
N SER A 30 8.59 4.08 -2.05
CA SER A 30 8.85 3.74 -0.65
C SER A 30 7.58 3.83 0.19
N ARG A 31 7.51 3.03 1.26
CA ARG A 31 6.41 3.06 2.23
C ARG A 31 6.08 4.47 2.71
N GLU A 32 7.09 5.25 3.08
CA GLU A 32 6.92 6.64 3.54
C GLU A 32 6.23 7.52 2.49
N THR A 33 6.66 7.43 1.23
CA THR A 33 6.03 8.18 0.13
C THR A 33 4.59 7.74 -0.11
N PHE A 34 4.31 6.45 0.06
CA PHE A 34 2.95 5.91 -0.04
C PHE A 34 2.07 6.38 1.13
N ILE A 35 2.60 6.39 2.36
CA ILE A 35 1.94 6.94 3.56
C ILE A 35 1.55 8.41 3.33
N THR A 36 2.49 9.26 2.88
CA THR A 36 2.19 10.67 2.60
C THR A 36 1.08 10.80 1.55
N THR A 37 1.04 9.89 0.58
CA THR A 37 0.01 9.86 -0.44
C THR A 37 -1.35 9.45 0.14
N LEU A 38 -1.40 8.44 1.00
CA LEU A 38 -2.62 8.03 1.71
C LEU A 38 -3.18 9.19 2.54
N GLN A 39 -2.32 9.86 3.31
CA GLN A 39 -2.69 11.04 4.11
C GLN A 39 -3.25 12.17 3.25
N ARG A 40 -2.62 12.48 2.12
CA ARG A 40 -3.12 13.49 1.15
C ARG A 40 -4.47 13.12 0.57
N HIS A 41 -4.75 11.83 0.40
CA HIS A 41 -6.03 11.32 -0.08
C HIS A 41 -7.08 11.09 1.02
N GLY A 42 -6.73 11.34 2.29
CA GLY A 42 -7.63 11.09 3.43
C GLY A 42 -7.88 9.61 3.71
N ILE A 43 -7.01 8.72 3.21
CA ILE A 43 -7.12 7.28 3.46
C ILE A 43 -6.41 6.97 4.79
N PRO A 44 -7.12 6.41 5.78
CA PRO A 44 -6.52 6.08 7.07
C PRO A 44 -5.48 4.96 6.89
N ILE A 45 -4.33 5.14 7.52
CA ILE A 45 -3.25 4.15 7.53
C ILE A 45 -3.67 3.04 8.48
N ARG A 46 -4.03 1.89 7.91
CA ARG A 46 -4.22 0.64 8.63
C ARG A 46 -2.84 0.00 8.79
N GLU A 47 -2.13 0.39 9.84
CA GLU A 47 -0.86 -0.25 10.23
C GLU A 47 -1.08 -1.68 10.76
N HIS A 48 -2.34 -2.02 11.05
CA HIS A 48 -2.79 -3.28 11.63
C HIS A 48 -2.63 -4.53 10.74
N ILE A 49 -2.09 -4.38 9.53
CA ILE A 49 -1.76 -5.47 8.59
C ILE A 49 -0.25 -5.51 8.28
N ASP A 50 0.57 -4.82 9.07
CA ASP A 50 2.02 -5.09 9.18
C ASP A 50 2.26 -6.11 10.29
N LEU A 51 1.34 -7.09 10.45
CA LEU A 51 1.80 -8.39 10.92
C LEU A 51 2.96 -8.75 9.98
N PRO A 52 4.13 -9.16 10.50
CA PRO A 52 5.18 -9.68 9.66
C PRO A 52 4.60 -10.91 8.96
N GLN A 53 4.01 -10.70 7.78
CA GLN A 53 3.45 -11.74 6.96
C GLN A 53 4.64 -12.42 6.30
N GLN A 54 5.31 -13.22 7.13
CA GLN A 54 5.94 -14.47 6.77
C GLN A 54 4.84 -15.34 6.14
N HIS A 55 4.37 -15.00 4.93
CA HIS A 55 3.64 -15.96 4.12
C HIS A 55 4.70 -16.96 3.64
N HIS A 56 4.76 -18.05 4.39
CA HIS A 56 5.65 -19.18 4.30
C HIS A 56 5.73 -19.81 2.90
N ALA A 57 6.96 -20.20 2.55
CA ALA A 57 7.45 -21.25 1.64
C ALA A 57 6.50 -21.89 0.60
N GLY A 58 7.04 -21.98 -0.63
CA GLY A 58 6.71 -22.95 -1.67
C GLY A 58 7.87 -23.04 -2.65
#